data_AF-A0A3B0P4I2-F1
#
_entry.id   AF-A0A3B0P4I2-F1
#
_cell.length_a   1.000
_cell.length_b   1.000
_cell.length_c   1.000
_cell.angle_alpha   90.00
_cell.angle_beta   90.00
_cell.angle_gamma   90.00
#
_symmetry.space_group_name_H-M   'P 1'
#
loop_
_entity.id
_entity.type
_entity.pdbx_description
1 polymer ?
#
loop_
_entity_poly.entity_id
_entity_poly.type
_entity_poly.pdbx_seq_one_letter_code
_entity_poly.pdbx_strand_id
1 'polypeptide(L)'
;MLANANAVFVREYQLEKISTRALLVELNKDNLINLNHVLIVSSNDIVFRSARNLPNVHVSKVTSLSIEQLVAADVLVISADDIKFLEGMAK
;
A
#
# COMPACT_ATOMS: atom_id res chain seq x y z
N MET A 1 -8.05 -2.24 -15.78
CA MET A 1 -6.84 -1.72 -16.46
C MET A 1 -6.16 -0.76 -15.50
N LEU A 2 -4.86 -0.97 -15.20
CA LEU A 2 -3.95 -0.10 -14.42
C LEU A 2 -3.73 1.31 -15.01
N ALA A 3 -4.45 1.67 -16.07
CA ALA A 3 -3.94 2.59 -17.07
C ALA A 3 -4.36 4.06 -16.87
N ASN A 4 -5.16 4.41 -15.85
CA ASN A 4 -5.72 5.77 -15.76
C ASN A 4 -5.37 6.62 -14.53
N ALA A 5 -4.50 6.17 -13.63
CA ALA A 5 -3.81 7.04 -12.70
C ALA A 5 -2.56 6.34 -12.12
N ASN A 6 -1.39 6.60 -12.71
CA ASN A 6 -0.10 6.15 -12.21
C ASN A 6 0.29 6.89 -10.90
N ALA A 7 -0.39 6.62 -9.79
CA ALA A 7 0.08 7.08 -8.49
C ALA A 7 0.85 5.92 -7.83
N VAL A 8 2.12 5.76 -8.20
CA VAL A 8 3.06 4.98 -7.39
C VAL A 8 3.63 5.93 -6.34
N PHE A 9 3.36 5.64 -5.08
CA PHE A 9 3.85 6.42 -3.96
C PHE A 9 4.95 5.66 -3.24
N VAL A 10 6.19 6.15 -3.38
CA VAL A 10 7.35 5.50 -2.78
C VAL A 10 7.45 5.94 -1.32
N ARG A 11 6.84 5.17 -0.43
CA ARG A 11 6.84 5.44 1.01
C ARG A 11 6.74 4.15 1.80
N GLU A 12 7.45 4.10 2.92
CA GLU A 12 7.29 3.05 3.92
C GLU A 12 6.47 3.59 5.10
N TYR A 13 5.30 3.00 5.35
CA TYR A 13 4.52 3.32 6.55
C TYR A 13 5.07 2.52 7.73
N GLN A 14 5.35 3.23 8.82
CA GLN A 14 5.72 2.63 10.09
C GLN A 14 4.84 3.22 11.20
N LEU A 15 4.41 2.35 12.12
CA LEU A 15 3.55 2.69 13.24
C LEU A 15 4.13 2.05 14.50
N GLU A 16 4.14 2.76 15.62
CA GLU A 16 4.63 2.24 16.90
C GLU A 16 3.74 1.14 17.48
N LYS A 17 2.43 1.20 17.19
CA LYS A 17 1.42 0.27 17.69
C LYS A 17 0.30 0.11 16.68
N ILE A 18 -0.46 -0.98 16.82
CA ILE A 18 -1.62 -1.26 15.98
C ILE A 18 -2.68 -0.20 16.23
N SER A 19 -2.92 0.64 15.23
CA SER A 19 -3.85 1.74 15.32
C SER A 19 -4.33 2.18 13.94
N THR A 20 -5.59 1.85 13.64
CA THR A 20 -6.27 2.30 12.42
C THR A 20 -6.31 3.82 12.33
N ARG A 21 -6.49 4.52 13.46
CA ARG A 21 -6.50 5.99 13.49
C ARG A 21 -5.15 6.59 13.15
N ALA A 22 -4.05 6.00 13.64
CA ALA A 22 -2.71 6.48 13.31
C ALA A 22 -2.40 6.27 11.81
N LEU A 23 -2.77 5.11 11.25
CA LEU A 23 -2.63 4.87 9.82
C LEU A 23 -3.47 5.84 8.98
N LEU A 24 -4.71 6.13 9.40
CA LEU A 24 -5.53 7.14 8.75
C LEU A 24 -4.86 8.51 8.74
N VAL A 25 -4.25 8.94 9.85
CA VAL A 25 -3.52 10.21 9.90
C VAL A 25 -2.37 10.22 8.90
N GLU A 26 -1.60 9.13 8.78
CA GLU A 26 -0.53 9.02 7.79
C GLU A 26 -1.06 9.06 6.35
N LEU A 27 -2.12 8.32 6.06
CA LEU A 27 -2.78 8.35 4.74
C LEU A 27 -3.38 9.73 4.41
N ASN A 28 -3.86 10.46 5.41
CA ASN A 28 -4.41 11.80 5.23
C ASN A 28 -3.31 12.82 4.86
N LYS A 29 -2.13 12.71 5.49
CA LYS A 29 -0.98 13.58 5.19
C LYS A 29 -0.58 13.45 3.71
N ASP A 30 -0.75 12.27 3.14
CA ASP A 30 -0.43 11.98 1.75
C ASP A 30 -1.62 12.19 0.79
N ASN A 31 -2.76 12.69 1.29
CA ASN A 31 -4.01 12.86 0.55
C ASN A 31 -4.58 11.57 -0.08
N LEU A 32 -4.26 10.40 0.48
CA LEU A 32 -4.70 9.09 -0.04
C LEU A 32 -6.06 8.62 0.51
N ILE A 33 -6.60 9.32 1.51
CA ILE A 33 -7.89 8.93 2.14
C ILE A 33 -9.06 8.94 1.16
N ASN A 34 -9.07 9.86 0.21
CA ASN A 34 -10.20 10.05 -0.70
C ASN A 34 -10.21 9.05 -1.87
N LEU A 35 -9.23 8.17 -1.94
CA LEU A 35 -9.13 7.13 -2.97
C LEU A 35 -9.97 5.92 -2.58
N ASN A 36 -10.53 5.25 -3.58
CA ASN A 36 -11.40 4.09 -3.37
C ASN A 36 -10.58 2.83 -3.11
N HIS A 37 -9.43 2.71 -3.76
CA HIS A 37 -8.56 1.54 -3.67
C HIS A 37 -7.09 1.92 -3.46
N VAL A 38 -6.66 1.93 -2.21
CA VAL A 38 -5.26 2.12 -1.80
C VAL A 38 -4.63 0.76 -1.57
N LEU A 39 -3.61 0.40 -2.34
CA LEU A 39 -2.82 -0.80 -2.13
C LEU A 39 -1.49 -0.45 -1.47
N ILE A 40 -1.27 -0.93 -0.25
CA ILE A 40 -0.02 -0.76 0.47
C ILE A 40 0.77 -2.07 0.41
N VAL A 41 1.99 -2.01 -0.10
CA VAL A 41 2.94 -3.11 -0.05
C VAL A 41 3.78 -2.96 1.21
N SER A 42 3.62 -3.90 2.14
CA SER A 42 4.38 -3.90 3.38
C SER A 42 4.45 -5.29 4.00
N SER A 43 5.61 -5.60 4.57
CA SER A 43 5.81 -6.80 5.41
C SER A 43 5.56 -6.54 6.90
N ASN A 44 5.21 -5.30 7.28
CA ASN A 44 5.00 -4.91 8.67
C ASN A 44 3.60 -5.34 9.17
N ASP A 45 3.57 -6.27 10.13
CA ASP A 45 2.32 -6.77 10.72
C ASP A 45 1.48 -5.68 11.39
N ILE A 46 2.13 -4.65 11.97
CA ILE A 46 1.43 -3.53 12.60
C ILE A 46 0.62 -2.76 11.55
N VAL A 47 1.20 -2.51 10.39
CA VAL A 47 0.53 -1.82 9.27
C VAL A 47 -0.62 -2.67 8.76
N PHE A 48 -0.38 -3.96 8.52
CA PHE A 48 -1.39 -4.91 8.07
C PHE A 48 -2.60 -4.95 9.01
N ARG A 49 -2.35 -5.08 10.32
CA ARG A 49 -3.41 -5.12 11.34
C ARG A 49 -4.12 -3.77 11.50
N SER A 50 -3.40 -2.66 11.29
CA SER A 50 -3.99 -1.31 11.38
C SER A 50 -4.90 -0.99 10.20
N ALA A 51 -4.57 -1.49 9.01
CA ALA A 51 -5.34 -1.29 7.79
C ALA A 51 -6.59 -2.18 7.67
N ARG A 52 -6.66 -3.30 8.41
CA ARG A 52 -7.72 -4.31 8.28
C ARG A 52 -9.16 -3.78 8.36
N ASN A 53 -9.37 -2.67 9.09
CA ASN A 53 -10.68 -2.07 9.27
C ASN A 53 -10.96 -0.91 8.30
N LEU A 54 -10.02 -0.56 7.43
CA LEU A 54 -10.18 0.50 6.44
C LEU A 54 -10.75 -0.09 5.14
N PRO A 55 -11.96 0.31 4.72
CA PRO A 55 -12.64 -0.33 3.59
C PRO A 55 -11.94 -0.07 2.25
N ASN A 56 -11.22 1.04 2.14
CA ASN A 56 -10.53 1.47 0.93
C ASN A 56 -9.04 1.08 0.90
N VAL A 57 -8.51 0.44 1.95
CA VAL A 57 -7.08 0.13 2.05
C VAL A 57 -6.87 -1.38 2.09
N HIS A 58 -6.04 -1.87 1.18
CA HIS A 58 -5.56 -3.25 1.17
C HIS A 58 -4.07 -3.26 1.42
N VAL A 59 -3.61 -4.19 2.25
CA VAL A 59 -2.18 -4.40 2.53
C VAL A 59 -1.79 -5.77 2.02
N SER A 60 -0.75 -5.84 1.19
CA SER A 60 -0.18 -7.10 0.71
C SER A 60 1.33 -7.11 0.92
N LYS A 61 1.91 -8.31 1.01
CA LYS A 61 3.37 -8.47 0.97
C LYS A 61 3.84 -8.40 -0.47
N VAL A 62 5.06 -7.94 -0.70
CA VAL A 62 5.66 -7.90 -2.04
C VAL A 62 5.65 -9.28 -2.72
N THR A 63 5.84 -10.36 -1.95
CA THR A 63 5.83 -11.75 -2.43
C THR A 63 4.43 -12.32 -2.68
N SER A 64 3.36 -11.63 -2.26
CA SER A 64 1.96 -12.07 -2.38
C SER A 64 1.12 -11.10 -3.20
N LEU A 65 1.78 -10.26 -3.99
CA LEU A 65 1.13 -9.28 -4.84
C LEU A 65 0.46 -9.99 -6.02
N SER A 66 -0.85 -9.74 -6.20
CA SER A 66 -1.60 -10.28 -7.33
C SER A 66 -1.78 -9.21 -8.42
N ILE A 67 -1.89 -9.65 -9.68
CA ILE A 67 -2.12 -8.74 -10.81
C ILE A 67 -3.47 -8.04 -10.67
N GLU A 68 -4.47 -8.73 -10.16
CA GLU A 68 -5.81 -8.21 -9.90
C GLU A 68 -5.76 -7.06 -8.88
N GLN A 69 -4.99 -7.23 -7.80
CA GLN A 69 -4.80 -6.19 -6.79
C GLN A 69 -4.13 -4.95 -7.37
N LEU A 70 -3.10 -5.14 -8.20
CA LEU A 70 -2.47 -4.05 -8.91
C LEU A 70 -3.51 -3.33 -9.78
N VAL A 71 -4.21 -4.07 -10.64
CA VAL A 71 -5.19 -3.52 -11.60
C VAL A 71 -6.38 -2.82 -10.97
N ALA A 72 -6.77 -3.22 -9.76
CA ALA A 72 -7.85 -2.59 -9.02
C ALA A 72 -7.41 -1.35 -8.22
N ALA A 73 -6.10 -1.18 -7.97
CA ALA A 73 -5.60 -0.09 -7.14
C ALA A 73 -5.64 1.26 -7.88
N ASP A 74 -6.14 2.29 -7.21
CA ASP A 74 -6.03 3.69 -7.63
C ASP A 74 -4.61 4.23 -7.32
N VAL A 75 -4.01 3.73 -6.24
CA VAL A 75 -2.65 4.08 -5.80
C VAL A 75 -1.93 2.85 -5.27
N LEU A 76 -0.64 2.72 -5.62
CA LEU A 76 0.27 1.73 -5.06
C LEU A 76 1.25 2.44 -4.13
N VAL A 77 1.20 2.15 -2.83
CA VAL A 77 2.21 2.57 -1.87
C VAL A 77 3.21 1.43 -1.69
N ILE A 78 4.48 1.68 -1.98
CA ILE A 78 5.51 0.64 -1.95
C ILE A 78 6.85 1.22 -1.47
N SER A 79 7.63 0.44 -0.73
CA SER A 79 8.96 0.86 -0.30
C SER A 79 9.97 0.78 -1.45
N ALA A 80 11.04 1.58 -1.38
CA ALA A 80 12.11 1.52 -2.38
C ALA A 80 12.80 0.15 -2.42
N ASP A 81 12.86 -0.56 -1.29
CA ASP A 81 13.46 -1.88 -1.22
C ASP A 81 12.57 -2.96 -1.84
N ASP A 82 11.25 -2.86 -1.65
CA ASP A 82 10.29 -3.75 -2.32
C ASP A 82 10.26 -3.52 -3.84
N ILE A 83 10.49 -2.29 -4.32
CA ILE A 83 10.65 -2.03 -5.77
C ILE A 83 11.86 -2.78 -6.32
N LYS A 84 13.02 -2.69 -5.67
CA LYS A 84 14.23 -3.42 -6.10
C LYS A 84 14.02 -4.93 -6.11
N PHE A 85 13.26 -5.44 -5.14
CA PHE A 85 12.90 -6.85 -5.09
C PHE A 85 12.06 -7.26 -6.31
N LEU A 86 11.04 -6.47 -6.66
CA LEU A 86 10.22 -6.70 -7.86
C LEU A 86 11.04 -6.59 -9.16
N GLU A 87 11.94 -5.61 -9.26
CA GLU A 87 12.86 -5.48 -10.40
C GLU A 87 13.78 -6.69 -10.54
N GLY A 88 14.20 -7.28 -9.43
CA GLY A 88 14.99 -8.52 -9.42
C GLY A 88 14.21 -9.74 -9.89
N MET A 89 12.90 -9.79 -9.64
CA MET A 89 12.02 -10.88 -10.10
C MET A 89 11.61 -10.77 -11.57
N ALA A 90 11.58 -9.55 -12.11
CA ALA A 90 11.15 -9.28 -13.48
C ALA A 90 12.26 -9.50 -14.54
N LYS A 91 13.50 -9.76 -14.10
CA LYS A 91 14.63 -10.13 -14.96
C LYS A 91 14.69 -11.63 -15.20
#